data_AF-A0A317DQW8-F1
#
_entry.id   AF-A0A317DQW8-F1
#
_cell.length_a   1.000
_cell.length_b   1.000
_cell.length_c   1.000
_cell.angle_alpha   90.00
_cell.angle_beta   90.00
_cell.angle_gamma   90.00
#
_symmetry.space_group_name_H-M   'P 1'
#
loop_
_entity.id
_entity.type
_entity.pdbx_description
1 polymer ?
#
loop_
_entity_poly.entity_id
_entity_poly.type
_entity_poly.pdbx_seq_one_letter_code
_entity_poly.pdbx_strand_id
1 'polypeptide(L)'
;MVFIDRRESEDWMPPQRSDCSCPEHDDELTGLALPVTERGMEPLTVRDLVEASALGVTPAQSRDRWLEIYDETDSGPDLIGPFHWGLRLGDEARLCYDDDAARSLDQALLDRPGVERVEWMEREEFLVGAPGLCASGLLAAMARALADPRVRAAAGR
;
A
#
# COMPACT_ATOMS: atom_id res chain seq x y z
N MET A 1 12.49 19.48 -10.63
CA MET A 1 11.29 18.93 -11.28
C MET A 1 11.76 17.78 -12.15
N VAL A 2 11.64 16.55 -11.66
CA VAL A 2 12.00 15.35 -12.43
C VAL A 2 10.81 15.09 -13.34
N PHE A 3 10.99 15.35 -14.64
CA PHE A 3 10.04 14.91 -15.65
C PHE A 3 10.26 13.41 -15.82
N ILE A 4 9.47 12.60 -15.12
CA ILE A 4 9.41 11.17 -15.43
C ILE A 4 8.77 11.07 -16.81
N ASP A 5 9.51 10.56 -17.80
CA ASP A 5 8.98 10.33 -19.14
C ASP A 5 7.85 9.29 -19.03
N ARG A 6 6.63 9.66 -19.45
CA ARG A 6 5.47 8.76 -19.46
C ARG A 6 5.78 7.43 -20.16
N ARG A 7 6.67 7.43 -21.17
CA ARG A 7 7.08 6.22 -21.89
C ARG A 7 7.90 5.26 -21.02
N GLU A 8 8.83 5.77 -20.21
CA GLU A 8 9.64 4.92 -19.32
C GLU A 8 8.79 4.26 -18.23
N SER A 9 7.69 4.90 -17.83
CA SER A 9 6.71 4.29 -16.92
C SER A 9 5.82 3.24 -17.57
N GLU A 10 5.51 3.35 -18.87
CA GLU A 10 4.67 2.38 -19.59
C GLU A 10 5.38 1.04 -19.78
N ASP A 11 6.70 1.08 -19.99
CA ASP A 11 7.54 -0.11 -20.16
C ASP A 11 8.01 -0.74 -18.83
N TRP A 12 7.58 -0.21 -17.68
CA TRP A 12 7.95 -0.79 -16.40
C TRP A 12 7.42 -2.22 -16.26
N MET A 13 8.31 -3.11 -15.89
CA MET A 13 7.99 -4.47 -15.47
C MET A 13 8.22 -4.62 -13.96
N PRO A 14 7.34 -5.36 -13.26
CA PRO A 14 7.57 -5.73 -11.87
C PRO A 14 8.96 -6.34 -11.65
N PRO A 15 9.78 -5.81 -10.73
CA PRO A 15 11.06 -6.42 -10.42
C PRO A 15 10.83 -7.81 -9.81
N GLN A 16 11.65 -8.77 -10.22
CA GLN A 16 11.69 -10.08 -9.57
C GLN A 16 12.44 -9.99 -8.24
N ARG A 17 12.23 -10.97 -7.35
CA ARG A 17 12.85 -10.98 -6.02
C ARG A 17 14.37 -10.88 -6.07
N SER A 18 15.02 -11.45 -7.08
CA SER A 18 16.47 -11.37 -7.30
C SER A 18 16.99 -9.96 -7.56
N ASP A 19 16.13 -9.08 -8.10
CA ASP A 19 16.51 -7.78 -8.67
C ASP A 19 15.74 -6.61 -8.03
N CYS A 20 15.03 -6.88 -6.93
CA CYS A 20 14.26 -5.87 -6.21
C CYS A 20 15.10 -5.15 -5.15
N SER A 21 14.69 -3.93 -4.80
CA SER A 21 15.30 -3.10 -3.76
C SER A 21 14.59 -3.21 -2.42
N CYS A 22 13.86 -4.31 -2.19
CA CYS A 22 13.05 -4.50 -0.99
C CYS A 22 13.93 -4.62 0.26
N PRO A 23 13.60 -3.90 1.36
CA PRO A 23 14.31 -4.09 2.63
C PRO A 23 13.97 -5.42 3.30
N GLU A 24 12.77 -5.94 3.06
CA GLU A 24 12.24 -7.19 3.60
C GLU A 24 11.11 -7.71 2.69
N HIS A 25 10.75 -8.98 2.86
CA HIS A 25 9.71 -9.68 2.09
C HIS A 25 8.64 -10.28 3.01
N ASP A 26 7.44 -10.54 2.47
CA ASP A 26 6.29 -10.99 3.27
C ASP A 26 6.50 -12.38 3.92
N ASP A 27 7.27 -13.26 3.28
CA ASP A 27 7.62 -14.58 3.83
C ASP A 27 8.41 -14.48 5.15
N GLU A 28 9.24 -13.43 5.28
CA GLU A 28 9.98 -13.08 6.49
C GLU A 28 9.07 -12.55 7.61
N LEU A 29 7.86 -12.09 7.26
CA LEU A 29 6.88 -11.50 8.18
C LEU A 29 5.66 -12.39 8.44
N THR A 30 5.63 -13.63 7.95
CA THR A 30 4.45 -14.51 8.07
C THR A 30 3.92 -14.64 9.50
N GLY A 31 4.80 -14.65 10.51
CA GLY A 31 4.44 -14.73 11.93
C GLY A 31 4.26 -13.37 12.63
N LEU A 32 4.38 -12.25 11.93
CA LEU A 32 4.16 -10.92 12.49
C LEU A 32 2.69 -10.78 12.89
N ALA A 33 2.45 -10.67 14.19
CA ALA A 33 1.13 -10.40 14.75
C ALA A 33 0.77 -8.93 14.58
N LEU A 34 -0.40 -8.69 13.99
CA LEU A 34 -1.01 -7.40 13.76
C LEU A 34 -2.14 -7.21 14.78
N PRO A 35 -1.99 -6.26 15.72
CA PRO A 35 -3.04 -5.99 16.69
C PRO A 35 -4.33 -5.55 15.99
N VAL A 36 -5.46 -6.10 16.42
CA VAL A 36 -6.78 -5.71 15.93
C VAL A 36 -7.41 -4.63 16.81
N THR A 37 -8.32 -3.84 16.24
CA THR A 37 -9.02 -2.74 16.91
C THR A 37 -10.18 -3.23 17.77
N GLU A 38 -10.79 -4.37 17.44
CA GLU A 38 -11.91 -4.93 18.19
C GLU A 38 -11.47 -5.60 19.50
N ARG A 39 -12.15 -5.24 20.60
CA ARG A 39 -11.81 -5.76 21.93
C ARG A 39 -12.11 -7.25 22.04
N GLY A 40 -11.14 -8.02 22.52
CA GLY A 40 -11.29 -9.46 22.79
C GLY A 40 -11.10 -10.36 21.58
N MET A 41 -10.78 -9.79 20.40
CA MET A 41 -10.28 -10.56 19.27
C MET A 41 -8.78 -10.77 19.37
N GLU A 42 -8.34 -11.95 18.94
CA GLU A 42 -6.93 -12.27 18.82
C GLU A 42 -6.29 -11.48 17.67
N PRO A 43 -4.99 -11.11 17.78
CA PRO A 43 -4.25 -10.51 16.67
C PRO A 43 -4.28 -11.41 15.43
N LEU A 44 -4.36 -10.79 14.25
CA LEU A 44 -4.20 -11.49 12.97
C LEU A 44 -2.72 -11.55 12.61
N THR A 45 -2.27 -12.61 11.93
CA THR A 45 -0.92 -12.65 11.38
C THR A 45 -0.90 -12.19 9.92
N VAL A 46 0.27 -11.77 9.42
CA VAL A 46 0.44 -11.49 7.98
C VAL A 46 0.08 -12.70 7.14
N ARG A 47 0.42 -13.92 7.60
CA ARG A 47 0.01 -15.16 6.94
C ARG A 47 -1.51 -15.26 6.84
N ASP A 48 -2.24 -15.04 7.93
CA ASP A 48 -3.70 -15.14 7.93
C ASP A 48 -4.31 -14.18 6.90
N LEU A 49 -3.80 -12.95 6.85
CA LEU A 49 -4.27 -11.95 5.88
C LEU A 49 -3.95 -12.32 4.43
N VAL A 50 -2.78 -12.88 4.14
CA VAL A 50 -2.43 -13.29 2.77
C VAL A 50 -3.23 -14.53 2.35
N GLU A 51 -3.34 -15.54 3.22
CA GLU A 51 -4.09 -16.78 2.96
C GLU A 51 -5.59 -16.51 2.78
N ALA A 52 -6.16 -15.62 3.59
CA ALA A 52 -7.55 -15.15 3.45
C ALA A 52 -7.74 -14.25 2.23
N SER A 53 -6.68 -13.92 1.49
CA SER A 53 -6.73 -12.91 0.44
C SER A 53 -7.26 -11.58 0.97
N ALA A 54 -6.96 -11.21 2.21
CA ALA A 54 -7.21 -9.89 2.78
C ALA A 54 -6.06 -8.91 2.49
N LEU A 55 -4.88 -9.42 2.12
CA LEU A 55 -3.79 -8.63 1.55
C LEU A 55 -3.41 -9.19 0.19
N GLY A 56 -3.37 -8.33 -0.83
CA GLY A 56 -2.98 -8.71 -2.18
C GLY A 56 -2.27 -7.59 -2.92
N VAL A 57 -1.38 -7.95 -3.83
CA VAL A 57 -0.67 -7.00 -4.68
C VAL A 57 -0.72 -7.48 -6.12
N THR A 58 -1.07 -6.57 -7.02
CA THR A 58 -1.07 -6.79 -8.47
C THR A 58 -0.39 -5.62 -9.16
N PRO A 59 0.30 -5.83 -10.29
CA PRO A 59 0.81 -4.72 -11.09
C PRO A 59 -0.32 -3.76 -11.45
N ALA A 60 -0.08 -2.44 -11.36
CA ALA A 60 -1.06 -1.44 -11.77
C ALA A 60 -1.38 -1.61 -13.27
N GLN A 61 -2.66 -1.55 -13.63
CA GLN A 61 -3.07 -1.58 -15.03
C GLN A 61 -2.65 -0.29 -15.73
N SER A 62 -2.52 -0.30 -17.06
CA SER A 62 -2.10 0.88 -17.83
C SER A 62 -2.96 2.13 -17.56
N ARG A 63 -4.26 1.94 -17.30
CA ARG A 63 -5.20 3.02 -16.96
C ARG A 63 -5.00 3.60 -15.56
N ASP A 64 -4.45 2.82 -14.63
CA ASP A 64 -4.29 3.17 -13.21
C ASP A 64 -2.86 3.68 -12.92
N ARG A 65 -1.99 3.67 -13.94
CA ARG A 65 -0.62 4.22 -13.88
C ARG A 65 -0.60 5.71 -13.57
N TRP A 66 -1.58 6.44 -14.07
CA TRP A 66 -1.71 7.88 -13.95
C TRP A 66 -3.17 8.20 -13.63
N LEU A 67 -3.43 8.85 -12.51
CA LEU A 67 -4.78 9.29 -12.17
C LEU A 67 -4.95 10.74 -12.58
N GLU A 68 -6.10 11.02 -13.19
CA GLU A 68 -6.58 12.37 -13.45
C GLU A 68 -7.21 12.93 -12.18
N ILE A 69 -6.62 13.98 -11.64
CA ILE A 69 -7.26 14.80 -10.61
C ILE A 69 -8.18 15.77 -11.35
N TYR A 70 -9.48 15.69 -11.07
CA TYR A 70 -10.41 16.73 -11.47
C TYR A 70 -10.11 17.99 -10.66
N ASP A 71 -9.36 18.92 -11.26
CA ASP A 71 -9.29 20.29 -10.80
C ASP A 71 -10.36 21.12 -11.54
N GLU A 72 -11.12 21.94 -10.81
CA GLU A 72 -12.12 22.85 -11.39
C GLU A 72 -11.49 24.03 -12.14
N THR A 73 -10.15 24.09 -12.22
CA THR A 73 -9.43 25.15 -12.95
C THR A 73 -9.26 24.83 -14.44
N ASP A 74 -9.26 25.87 -15.28
CA ASP A 74 -9.06 25.82 -16.75
C ASP A 74 -7.66 25.32 -17.19
N SER A 75 -6.83 24.82 -16.26
CA SER A 75 -5.44 24.39 -16.50
C SER A 75 -5.33 23.00 -17.13
N GLY A 76 -6.45 22.27 -17.25
CA GLY A 76 -6.49 20.85 -17.61
C GLY A 76 -6.27 19.93 -16.39
N PRO A 77 -6.58 18.63 -16.50
CA PRO A 77 -6.47 17.72 -15.36
C PRO A 77 -5.00 17.53 -14.97
N ASP A 78 -4.67 17.82 -13.72
CA ASP A 78 -3.39 17.44 -13.15
C ASP A 78 -3.33 15.90 -13.06
N LEU A 79 -2.22 15.33 -13.52
CA LEU A 79 -1.99 13.89 -13.49
C LEU A 79 -1.05 13.53 -12.33
N ILE A 80 -1.48 12.60 -11.48
CA ILE A 80 -0.62 12.01 -10.45
C ILE A 80 -0.16 10.62 -10.84
N GLY A 81 1.13 10.36 -10.64
CA GLY A 81 1.78 9.10 -10.99
C GLY A 81 3.30 9.23 -11.08
N PRO A 82 3.98 8.20 -11.60
CA PRO A 82 3.41 6.91 -11.98
C PRO A 82 3.14 5.99 -10.78
N PHE A 83 2.02 5.27 -10.82
CA PHE A 83 1.75 4.13 -9.93
C PHE A 83 2.24 2.84 -10.57
N HIS A 84 2.74 1.92 -9.77
CA HIS A 84 3.35 0.66 -10.23
C HIS A 84 2.53 -0.55 -9.78
N TRP A 85 1.83 -0.41 -8.66
CA TRP A 85 1.12 -1.49 -8.00
C TRP A 85 -0.30 -1.06 -7.63
N GLY A 86 -1.26 -1.96 -7.83
CA GLY A 86 -2.52 -1.98 -7.11
C GLY A 86 -2.37 -2.90 -5.90
N LEU A 87 -2.72 -2.38 -4.72
CA LEU A 87 -2.71 -3.10 -3.46
C LEU A 87 -4.13 -3.21 -2.94
N ARG A 88 -4.56 -4.45 -2.66
CA ARG A 88 -5.87 -4.74 -2.11
C ARG A 88 -5.80 -5.01 -0.62
N LEU A 89 -6.72 -4.39 0.11
CA LEU A 89 -6.93 -4.51 1.55
C LEU A 89 -8.36 -4.96 1.81
N GLY A 90 -8.56 -6.27 1.97
CA GLY A 90 -9.87 -6.87 2.22
C GLY A 90 -10.40 -6.60 3.64
N ASP A 91 -11.65 -7.01 3.86
CA ASP A 91 -12.39 -6.74 5.10
C ASP A 91 -11.67 -7.21 6.37
N GLU A 92 -10.99 -8.35 6.36
CA GLU A 92 -10.28 -8.84 7.53
C GLU A 92 -9.13 -7.91 7.94
N ALA A 93 -8.51 -7.23 6.98
CA ALA A 93 -7.43 -6.30 7.26
C ALA A 93 -7.94 -4.94 7.79
N ARG A 94 -9.24 -4.60 7.62
CA ARG A 94 -9.87 -3.45 8.29
C ARG A 94 -9.79 -3.53 9.80
N LEU A 95 -9.76 -4.74 10.34
CA LEU A 95 -9.64 -4.93 11.79
C LEU A 95 -8.29 -4.45 12.33
N CYS A 96 -7.28 -4.20 11.48
CA CYS A 96 -5.93 -3.85 11.91
C CYS A 96 -5.64 -2.34 11.99
N TYR A 97 -6.56 -1.48 11.54
CA TYR A 97 -6.39 -0.02 11.52
C TYR A 97 -7.72 0.70 11.80
N ASP A 98 -7.67 2.01 12.01
CA ASP A 98 -8.84 2.87 12.24
C ASP A 98 -8.75 4.10 11.32
N ASP A 99 -9.85 4.45 10.64
CA ASP A 99 -9.92 5.62 9.76
C ASP A 99 -9.74 6.93 10.55
N ASP A 100 -10.12 6.95 11.83
CA ASP A 100 -9.99 8.09 12.74
C ASP A 100 -8.68 8.06 13.56
N ALA A 101 -7.73 7.18 13.19
CA ALA A 101 -6.45 7.09 13.88
C ALA A 101 -5.62 8.37 13.75
N ALA A 102 -4.66 8.55 14.67
CA ALA A 102 -3.76 9.71 14.65
C ALA A 102 -2.87 9.76 13.38
N ARG A 103 -2.74 8.63 12.69
CA ARG A 103 -2.00 8.49 11.45
C ARG A 103 -2.81 7.63 10.49
N SER A 104 -3.08 8.14 9.30
CA SER A 104 -3.76 7.38 8.26
C SER A 104 -2.85 6.28 7.69
N LEU A 105 -3.47 5.21 7.17
CA LEU A 105 -2.76 4.03 6.69
C LEU A 105 -1.93 4.32 5.42
N ASP A 106 -2.46 5.12 4.50
CA ASP A 106 -1.75 5.62 3.31
C ASP A 106 -0.48 6.37 3.69
N GLN A 107 -0.54 7.24 4.71
CA GLN A 107 0.64 7.96 5.20
C GLN A 107 1.64 7.00 5.88
N ALA A 108 1.19 5.97 6.58
CA ALA A 108 2.08 4.95 7.15
C ALA A 108 2.79 4.12 6.07
N LEU A 109 2.08 3.79 4.98
CA LEU A 109 2.63 3.12 3.81
C LEU A 109 3.62 4.02 3.04
N LEU A 110 3.30 5.30 2.86
CA LEU A 110 4.17 6.26 2.18
C LEU A 110 5.53 6.44 2.87
N ASP A 111 5.59 6.32 4.21
CA ASP A 111 6.84 6.37 4.96
C ASP A 111 7.70 5.10 4.82
N ARG A 112 7.23 4.06 4.11
CA ARG A 112 8.01 2.83 3.93
C ARG A 112 9.10 3.03 2.89
N PRO A 113 10.31 2.50 3.10
CA PRO A 113 11.40 2.61 2.13
C PRO A 113 11.01 2.09 0.74
N GLY A 114 11.29 2.87 -0.30
CA GLY A 114 10.99 2.51 -1.69
C GLY A 114 9.55 2.80 -2.13
N VAL A 115 8.68 3.26 -1.23
CA VAL A 115 7.36 3.81 -1.58
C VAL A 115 7.51 5.31 -1.83
N GLU A 116 7.16 5.74 -3.04
CA GLU A 116 7.32 7.12 -3.50
C GLU A 116 5.98 7.86 -3.54
N ARG A 117 4.88 7.11 -3.70
CA ARG A 117 3.52 7.65 -3.78
C ARG A 117 2.51 6.60 -3.32
N VAL A 118 1.47 7.06 -2.65
CA VAL A 118 0.30 6.24 -2.30
C VAL A 118 -0.92 7.08 -2.60
N GLU A 119 -1.88 6.49 -3.30
CA GLU A 119 -3.23 7.01 -3.42
C GLU A 119 -4.19 5.96 -2.87
N TRP A 120 -5.04 6.37 -1.93
CA TRP A 120 -6.12 5.51 -1.46
C TRP A 120 -7.31 5.72 -2.38
N MET A 121 -7.65 4.67 -3.12
CA MET A 121 -8.80 4.68 -4.02
C MET A 121 -10.08 4.41 -3.21
N GLU A 122 -11.02 3.69 -3.80
CA GLU A 122 -12.18 3.22 -3.06
C GLU A 122 -11.76 2.29 -1.89
N ARG A 123 -12.77 1.91 -1.12
CA ARG A 123 -12.72 1.28 0.21
C ARG A 123 -11.62 0.23 0.48
N GLU A 124 -11.09 -0.47 -0.51
CA GLU A 124 -10.21 -1.64 -0.35
C GLU A 124 -8.99 -1.61 -1.29
N GLU A 125 -8.74 -0.50 -1.99
CA GLU A 125 -7.69 -0.45 -3.02
C GLU A 125 -6.78 0.76 -2.83
N PHE A 126 -5.48 0.52 -2.93
CA PHE A 126 -4.45 1.54 -2.98
C PHE A 126 -3.71 1.45 -4.30
N LEU A 127 -3.39 2.59 -4.89
CA LEU A 127 -2.39 2.68 -5.95
C LEU A 127 -1.07 3.14 -5.34
N VAL A 128 0.00 2.41 -5.64
CA VAL A 128 1.31 2.63 -5.03
C VAL A 128 2.39 2.84 -6.09
N GLY A 129 3.08 3.97 -6.01
CA GLY A 129 4.30 4.25 -6.75
C GLY A 129 5.49 3.64 -6.00
N ALA A 130 5.97 2.48 -6.44
CA ALA A 130 7.13 1.82 -5.85
C ALA A 130 7.89 1.00 -6.91
N PRO A 131 8.63 1.66 -7.82
CA PRO A 131 9.20 1.02 -9.01
C PRO A 131 10.22 -0.08 -8.69
N GLY A 132 10.95 0.06 -7.58
CA GLY A 132 11.99 -0.88 -7.17
C GLY A 132 11.52 -2.00 -6.24
N LEU A 133 10.28 -1.97 -5.76
CA LEU A 133 9.74 -3.01 -4.88
C LEU A 133 9.10 -4.11 -5.72
N CYS A 134 9.33 -5.37 -5.34
CA CYS A 134 8.56 -6.51 -5.88
C CYS A 134 7.25 -6.70 -5.09
N ALA A 135 6.34 -7.53 -5.59
CA ALA A 135 5.03 -7.75 -4.96
C ALA A 135 5.13 -8.20 -3.49
N SER A 136 6.07 -9.11 -3.21
CA SER A 136 6.36 -9.61 -1.87
C SER A 136 6.89 -8.53 -0.92
N GLY A 137 7.77 -7.65 -1.40
CA GLY A 137 8.25 -6.52 -0.59
C GLY A 137 7.19 -5.45 -0.38
N LEU A 138 6.27 -5.26 -1.33
CA LEU A 138 5.15 -4.34 -1.14
C LEU A 138 4.14 -4.89 -0.11
N LEU A 139 3.87 -6.19 -0.12
CA LEU A 139 3.09 -6.84 0.94
C LEU A 139 3.75 -6.64 2.31
N ALA A 140 5.08 -6.79 2.39
CA ALA A 140 5.83 -6.55 3.62
C ALA A 140 5.73 -5.08 4.07
N ALA A 141 5.83 -4.13 3.15
CA ALA A 141 5.66 -2.71 3.43
C ALA A 141 4.26 -2.41 4.02
N MET A 142 3.21 -2.99 3.45
CA MET A 142 1.84 -2.86 3.99
C MET A 142 1.69 -3.55 5.35
N ALA A 143 2.24 -4.75 5.54
CA ALA A 143 2.25 -5.41 6.84
C ALA A 143 2.92 -4.55 7.92
N ARG A 144 4.03 -3.87 7.59
CA ARG A 144 4.68 -2.91 8.50
C ARG A 144 3.85 -1.65 8.74
N ALA A 145 3.14 -1.15 7.73
CA ALA A 145 2.23 -0.02 7.88
C ALA A 145 1.07 -0.39 8.84
N LEU A 146 0.46 -1.56 8.65
CA LEU A 146 -0.55 -2.11 9.56
C LEU A 146 0.02 -2.39 10.95
N ALA A 147 1.28 -2.79 11.09
CA ALA A 147 1.88 -3.00 12.40
C ALA A 147 2.11 -1.69 13.18
N ASP A 148 2.13 -0.52 12.52
CA ASP A 148 2.33 0.77 13.19
C ASP A 148 1.21 1.02 14.21
N PRO A 149 1.51 1.18 15.51
CA PRO A 149 0.48 1.42 16.51
C PRO A 149 -0.30 2.71 16.29
N ARG A 150 0.21 3.65 15.51
CA ARG A 150 -0.43 4.95 15.24
C ARG A 150 -1.53 4.88 14.18
N VAL A 151 -1.62 3.79 13.41
CA VAL A 151 -2.73 3.56 12.48
C VAL A 151 -3.96 2.98 13.15
N ARG A 152 -3.91 2.78 14.47
CA ARG A 152 -5.06 2.44 15.31
C ARG A 152 -5.36 3.60 16.23
N ALA A 153 -6.64 3.86 16.49
CA ALA A 153 -7.01 4.78 17.56
C ALA A 153 -6.39 4.28 18.87
N ALA A 154 -5.81 5.20 19.66
CA ALA A 154 -5.37 4.86 21.00
C ALA A 154 -6.55 4.24 21.75
N ALA A 155 -6.38 3.03 22.29
CA ALA A 155 -7.39 2.38 23.12
C ALA A 155 -7.72 3.33 24.29
N GLY A 156 -8.76 4.13 24.11
CA GLY A 156 -8.87 5.42 24.77
C GLY A 156 -10.25 6.04 24.65
N ARG A 157 -11.27 5.24 24.96
CA ARG A 157 -12.40 5.59 25.84
C ARG A 157 -13.19 4.35 26.24
#